data_AF-A0A2N7N5B5-F1
#
_entry.id   AF-A0A2N7N5B5-F1
#
_cell.length_a   1.000
_cell.length_b   1.000
_cell.length_c   1.000
_cell.angle_alpha   90.00
_cell.angle_beta   90.00
_cell.angle_gamma   90.00
#
_symmetry.space_group_name_H-M   'P 1'
#
loop_
_entity.id
_entity.type
_entity.pdbx_description
1 polymer ?
#
loop_
_entity_poly.entity_id
_entity_poly.type
_entity_poly.pdbx_seq_one_letter_code
_entity_poly.pdbx_strand_id
1 'polypeptide(L)'
;MTRKQKLAILVSSFSLLAYFGYIKLGLHESVSSELVGDESSKAIVHEQTKQDGKASNIEDAYTNQDGGMIVQDSQQTSTSISTFGVWQELVDSIKIARVDTAKETQLILMLKEKAAPDVYDEIRKLLQLGPNDASDRTQEYLLSLLAAINTPESVAVLLDALQTLSNPSSDTVYVAKKSIQKISKDANHTSLLKDSFVELEADNLYIGDVAQGIAKNASVRDLEFLIDMAKTDGSKSKVALSSLQYLNNERLVPNLQQVIDSNAAESQLVAASLNSLANMGQYEAGVALIKWSANQDASDLAFVRQLISQAESRSPSMSRAIEKTLHKQAFVSPEVKEVIELIYNDSK
;
A
#
# COMPACT_ATOMS: atom_id res chain seq x y z
N MET A 1 3.54 4.33 -37.51
CA MET A 1 2.54 3.68 -36.63
C MET A 1 1.24 4.49 -36.68
N THR A 2 0.11 3.87 -37.01
CA THR A 2 -1.15 4.60 -37.28
C THR A 2 -1.98 4.81 -35.99
N ARG A 3 -2.83 5.84 -35.94
CA ARG A 3 -3.68 6.16 -34.77
C ARG A 3 -4.55 4.98 -34.29
N LYS A 4 -4.91 4.04 -35.17
CA LYS A 4 -5.65 2.82 -34.82
C LYS A 4 -4.79 1.78 -34.08
N GLN A 5 -3.49 1.71 -34.37
CA GLN A 5 -2.55 0.90 -33.58
C GLN A 5 -2.33 1.50 -32.18
N LYS A 6 -2.31 2.84 -32.05
CA LYS A 6 -2.25 3.51 -30.74
C LYS A 6 -3.49 3.23 -29.87
N LEU A 7 -4.68 3.05 -30.47
CA LEU A 7 -5.93 2.81 -29.75
C LEU A 7 -6.08 1.35 -29.28
N ALA A 8 -5.64 0.37 -30.07
CA ALA A 8 -5.62 -1.04 -29.65
C ALA A 8 -4.54 -1.34 -28.59
N ILE A 9 -3.47 -0.54 -28.57
CA ILE A 9 -2.37 -0.63 -27.59
C ILE A 9 -2.74 0.02 -26.24
N LEU A 10 -3.65 1.00 -26.24
CA LEU A 10 -4.15 1.62 -25.01
C LEU A 10 -5.00 0.65 -24.16
N VAL A 11 -5.65 -0.33 -24.80
CA VAL A 11 -6.55 -1.31 -24.14
C VAL A 11 -5.82 -2.57 -23.66
N SER A 12 -4.60 -2.84 -24.13
CA SER A 12 -3.84 -4.07 -23.77
C SER A 12 -2.83 -3.87 -22.64
N SER A 13 -2.41 -2.63 -22.36
CA SER A 13 -1.70 -2.28 -21.12
C SER A 13 -2.58 -2.38 -19.86
N PHE A 14 -3.90 -2.58 -20.04
CA PHE A 14 -4.87 -2.72 -18.97
C PHE A 14 -4.77 -4.02 -18.17
N SER A 15 -3.97 -5.04 -18.49
CA SER A 15 -4.00 -6.25 -17.63
C SER A 15 -3.37 -6.04 -16.23
N LEU A 16 -2.40 -5.13 -16.09
CA LEU A 16 -1.96 -4.62 -14.77
C LEU A 16 -2.62 -3.28 -14.43
N LEU A 17 -2.86 -2.39 -15.40
CA LEU A 17 -3.54 -1.09 -15.16
C LEU A 17 -5.05 -1.20 -14.83
N ALA A 18 -5.77 -2.25 -15.25
CA ALA A 18 -7.15 -2.52 -14.82
C ALA A 18 -7.20 -2.93 -13.35
N TYR A 19 -6.17 -3.61 -12.85
CA TYR A 19 -6.03 -3.88 -11.41
C TYR A 19 -5.75 -2.60 -10.61
N PHE A 20 -5.20 -1.56 -11.27
CA PHE A 20 -5.01 -0.22 -10.70
C PHE A 20 -6.16 0.77 -11.01
N GLY A 21 -7.17 0.38 -11.79
CA GLY A 21 -8.25 1.24 -12.27
C GLY A 21 -9.62 1.07 -11.60
N TYR A 22 -9.78 0.15 -10.65
CA TYR A 22 -11.08 -0.15 -10.01
C TYR A 22 -11.38 0.59 -8.69
N ILE A 23 -10.58 1.61 -8.32
CA ILE A 23 -10.91 2.53 -7.21
C ILE A 23 -10.86 3.98 -7.69
N LYS A 24 -11.60 4.30 -8.76
CA LYS A 24 -11.95 5.70 -9.06
C LYS A 24 -13.10 5.75 -10.07
N LEU A 25 -14.34 5.58 -9.60
CA LEU A 25 -15.55 6.21 -10.16
C LEU A 25 -16.76 5.78 -9.32
N GLY A 26 -17.26 6.73 -8.52
CA GLY A 26 -18.51 6.58 -7.80
C GLY A 26 -18.56 7.35 -6.49
N LEU A 27 -18.19 8.64 -6.48
CA LEU A 27 -18.63 9.62 -5.47
C LEU A 27 -18.21 11.04 -5.87
N HIS A 28 -19.20 11.85 -6.25
CA HIS A 28 -19.44 13.30 -6.04
C HIS A 28 -20.42 13.76 -7.13
N GLU A 29 -21.71 13.89 -6.81
CA GLU A 29 -22.43 15.11 -6.31
C GLU A 29 -23.26 15.68 -7.48
N SER A 30 -24.49 16.20 -7.37
CA SER A 30 -25.25 16.75 -6.24
C SER A 30 -26.71 17.07 -6.66
N VAL A 31 -27.65 16.91 -5.73
CA VAL A 31 -28.73 17.88 -5.37
C VAL A 31 -30.08 17.94 -6.14
N SER A 32 -31.13 17.59 -5.35
CA SER A 32 -32.53 18.06 -5.21
C SER A 32 -33.60 17.85 -6.30
N SER A 33 -34.70 17.18 -5.92
CA SER A 33 -36.04 17.78 -5.72
C SER A 33 -37.12 16.71 -5.42
N GLU A 34 -37.77 16.86 -4.26
CA GLU A 34 -39.21 16.64 -3.96
C GLU A 34 -40.03 15.40 -4.41
N LEU A 35 -40.80 14.92 -3.42
CA LEU A 35 -42.16 14.33 -3.44
C LEU A 35 -42.36 12.80 -3.57
N VAL A 36 -42.88 12.27 -2.45
CA VAL A 36 -44.08 11.41 -2.30
C VAL A 36 -44.10 10.02 -2.95
N GLY A 37 -44.27 9.01 -2.08
CA GLY A 37 -45.33 8.01 -2.28
C GLY A 37 -44.91 6.63 -2.79
N ASP A 38 -45.00 5.69 -1.85
CA ASP A 38 -45.81 4.47 -1.97
C ASP A 38 -45.20 3.17 -2.54
N GLU A 39 -45.76 2.10 -1.95
CA GLU A 39 -45.58 0.67 -2.02
C GLU A 39 -45.09 0.01 -3.34
N SER A 40 -44.31 -1.07 -3.19
CA SER A 40 -44.71 -2.43 -3.59
C SER A 40 -43.49 -3.35 -3.82
N SER A 41 -43.42 -4.41 -3.03
CA SER A 41 -42.56 -5.58 -3.26
C SER A 41 -43.36 -6.69 -3.94
N LYS A 42 -42.89 -7.17 -5.10
CA LYS A 42 -43.15 -8.51 -5.70
C LYS A 42 -41.89 -8.91 -6.48
N ALA A 43 -41.12 -9.93 -6.08
CA ALA A 43 -41.35 -11.38 -6.20
C ALA A 43 -41.18 -11.93 -7.63
N ILE A 44 -40.30 -12.95 -7.76
CA ILE A 44 -40.27 -14.18 -8.61
C ILE A 44 -38.77 -14.62 -8.65
N VAL A 45 -38.26 -15.64 -7.96
CA VAL A 45 -38.53 -17.11 -7.89
C VAL A 45 -37.83 -17.93 -9.00
N HIS A 46 -36.85 -18.76 -8.62
CA HIS A 46 -36.83 -20.25 -8.72
C HIS A 46 -35.44 -20.78 -8.27
N GLU A 47 -35.31 -21.41 -7.10
CA GLU A 47 -35.53 -22.84 -6.78
C GLU A 47 -34.54 -23.83 -7.42
N GLN A 48 -33.65 -24.39 -6.59
CA GLN A 48 -33.01 -25.69 -6.77
C GLN A 48 -33.24 -26.52 -5.50
N THR A 49 -33.97 -27.61 -5.65
CA THR A 49 -34.24 -28.62 -4.61
C THR A 49 -33.19 -29.72 -4.65
N LYS A 50 -32.79 -30.14 -3.44
CA LYS A 50 -31.85 -31.22 -3.12
C LYS A 50 -32.68 -32.35 -2.49
N GLN A 51 -32.45 -33.62 -2.83
CA GLN A 51 -32.83 -34.73 -1.95
C GLN A 51 -32.06 -36.03 -2.23
N ASP A 52 -31.53 -36.59 -1.16
CA ASP A 52 -30.86 -37.89 -1.01
C ASP A 52 -31.84 -39.08 -0.95
N GLY A 53 -31.36 -40.31 -1.24
CA GLY A 53 -31.93 -41.52 -0.65
C GLY A 53 -31.68 -42.89 -1.31
N LYS A 54 -30.70 -43.64 -0.77
CA LYS A 54 -30.61 -45.11 -0.49
C LYS A 54 -30.76 -46.21 -1.59
N ALA A 55 -29.63 -46.94 -1.74
CA ALA A 55 -29.39 -48.40 -1.63
C ALA A 55 -30.27 -49.48 -2.34
N SER A 56 -29.61 -50.33 -3.15
CA SER A 56 -29.73 -51.81 -3.12
C SER A 56 -28.68 -52.48 -4.04
N ASN A 57 -28.06 -53.55 -3.55
CA ASN A 57 -27.19 -54.50 -4.27
C ASN A 57 -27.98 -55.34 -5.30
N ILE A 58 -27.28 -55.91 -6.30
CA ILE A 58 -27.40 -57.30 -6.81
C ILE A 58 -26.08 -57.65 -7.56
N GLU A 59 -25.63 -58.88 -7.33
CA GLU A 59 -24.40 -59.54 -7.75
C GLU A 59 -24.40 -60.11 -9.18
N ASP A 60 -23.18 -60.46 -9.62
CA ASP A 60 -22.76 -61.56 -10.51
C ASP A 60 -22.92 -61.50 -12.04
N ALA A 61 -21.77 -61.52 -12.74
CA ALA A 61 -21.32 -62.68 -13.55
C ALA A 61 -19.90 -62.49 -14.14
N TYR A 62 -19.09 -63.55 -14.04
CA TYR A 62 -17.70 -63.72 -14.46
C TYR A 62 -17.45 -63.69 -15.99
N THR A 63 -16.25 -63.28 -16.43
CA THR A 63 -15.24 -64.18 -17.07
C THR A 63 -13.90 -63.48 -17.36
N ASN A 64 -12.81 -64.18 -17.00
CA ASN A 64 -11.43 -63.89 -17.40
C ASN A 64 -11.21 -64.24 -18.88
N GLN A 65 -10.42 -63.45 -19.60
CA GLN A 65 -9.45 -64.00 -20.56
C GLN A 65 -8.26 -63.06 -20.81
N ASP A 66 -7.10 -63.69 -20.73
CA ASP A 66 -5.73 -63.21 -20.82
C ASP A 66 -5.33 -62.80 -22.26
N GLY A 67 -4.35 -61.91 -22.39
CA GLY A 67 -3.64 -61.69 -23.65
C GLY A 67 -3.21 -60.26 -23.95
N GLY A 68 -1.91 -59.99 -23.76
CA GLY A 68 -1.18 -59.12 -24.69
C GLY A 68 -0.58 -57.84 -24.10
N MET A 69 0.73 -57.90 -23.86
CA MET A 69 1.62 -56.74 -23.75
C MET A 69 1.32 -55.67 -24.81
N ILE A 70 1.06 -54.43 -24.37
CA ILE A 70 1.83 -53.24 -24.78
C ILE A 70 1.95 -52.36 -23.53
N VAL A 71 3.10 -52.41 -22.86
CA VAL A 71 3.56 -51.34 -21.99
C VAL A 71 3.86 -50.17 -22.91
N GLN A 72 2.87 -49.30 -23.11
CA GLN A 72 3.16 -47.96 -23.61
C GLN A 72 3.58 -47.17 -22.37
N ASP A 73 4.89 -47.17 -22.17
CA ASP A 73 5.61 -46.27 -21.29
C ASP A 73 5.29 -44.84 -21.75
N SER A 74 4.15 -44.30 -21.31
CA SER A 74 3.93 -42.86 -21.32
C SER A 74 4.78 -42.30 -20.20
N GLN A 75 6.08 -42.20 -20.47
CA GLN A 75 6.90 -41.13 -19.93
C GLN A 75 6.22 -39.82 -20.33
N GLN A 76 5.24 -39.39 -19.53
CA GLN A 76 5.07 -37.97 -19.27
C GLN A 76 6.38 -37.53 -18.63
N THR A 77 7.36 -37.19 -19.47
CA THR A 77 8.38 -36.23 -19.14
C THR A 77 7.62 -34.95 -18.79
N SER A 78 7.24 -34.83 -17.52
CA SER A 78 6.92 -33.56 -16.91
C SER A 78 8.23 -32.78 -16.96
N THR A 79 8.48 -32.11 -18.09
CA THR A 79 9.55 -31.13 -18.19
C THR A 79 9.21 -30.09 -17.15
N SER A 80 9.87 -30.16 -15.99
CA SER A 80 9.76 -29.14 -14.96
C SER A 80 10.18 -27.83 -15.61
N ILE A 81 9.21 -26.98 -15.94
CA ILE A 81 9.47 -25.70 -16.57
C ILE A 81 10.32 -24.90 -15.58
N SER A 82 11.54 -24.51 -15.97
CA SER A 82 12.42 -23.74 -15.11
C SER A 82 11.92 -22.30 -14.98
N THR A 83 12.14 -21.67 -13.82
CA THR A 83 11.77 -20.26 -13.58
C THR A 83 12.41 -19.35 -14.64
N PHE A 84 13.67 -19.60 -14.97
CA PHE A 84 14.39 -18.87 -16.01
C PHE A 84 13.78 -19.09 -17.40
N GLY A 85 13.28 -20.31 -17.71
CA GLY A 85 12.58 -20.59 -18.96
C GLY A 85 11.30 -19.75 -19.09
N VAL A 86 10.48 -19.68 -18.04
CA VAL A 86 9.28 -18.82 -18.02
C VAL A 86 9.66 -17.34 -18.19
N TRP A 87 10.74 -16.90 -17.53
CA TRP A 87 11.27 -15.55 -17.68
C TRP A 87 11.69 -15.22 -19.12
N GLN A 88 12.42 -16.11 -19.81
CA GLN A 88 12.84 -15.88 -21.19
C GLN A 88 11.64 -15.75 -22.14
N GLU A 89 10.62 -16.60 -21.99
CA GLU A 89 9.38 -16.49 -22.77
C GLU A 89 8.65 -15.14 -22.55
N LEU A 90 8.68 -14.63 -21.32
CA LEU A 90 8.14 -13.31 -21.00
C LEU A 90 8.97 -12.18 -21.62
N VAL A 91 10.30 -12.25 -21.54
CA VAL A 91 11.20 -11.28 -22.18
C VAL A 91 10.95 -11.20 -23.68
N ASP A 92 10.79 -12.34 -24.36
CA ASP A 92 10.48 -12.36 -25.78
C ASP A 92 9.10 -11.78 -26.10
N SER A 93 8.11 -12.00 -25.22
CA SER A 93 6.79 -11.37 -25.31
C SER A 93 6.87 -9.85 -25.15
N ILE A 94 7.68 -9.35 -24.21
CA ILE A 94 7.92 -7.91 -23.97
C ILE A 94 8.52 -7.26 -25.22
N LYS A 95 9.52 -7.88 -25.85
CA LYS A 95 10.19 -7.36 -27.08
C LYS A 95 9.20 -7.13 -28.23
N ILE A 96 8.17 -7.98 -28.35
CA ILE A 96 7.13 -7.84 -29.37
C ILE A 96 5.87 -7.09 -28.88
N ALA A 97 5.97 -6.43 -27.71
CA ALA A 97 4.89 -5.67 -27.07
C ALA A 97 3.62 -6.49 -26.79
N ARG A 98 3.76 -7.78 -26.51
CA ARG A 98 2.67 -8.68 -26.12
C ARG A 98 2.71 -8.92 -24.61
N VAL A 99 1.54 -8.87 -23.97
CA VAL A 99 1.37 -9.24 -22.56
C VAL A 99 0.89 -10.68 -22.49
N ASP A 100 1.66 -11.55 -21.82
CA ASP A 100 1.24 -12.92 -21.50
C ASP A 100 0.96 -13.01 -19.99
N THR A 101 -0.29 -12.76 -19.61
CA THR A 101 -0.72 -12.72 -18.21
C THR A 101 -0.63 -14.08 -17.52
N ALA A 102 -0.75 -15.18 -18.28
CA ALA A 102 -0.64 -16.53 -17.74
C ALA A 102 0.81 -16.83 -17.34
N LYS A 103 1.76 -16.52 -18.22
CA LYS A 103 3.19 -16.68 -17.95
C LYS A 103 3.68 -15.73 -16.86
N GLU A 104 3.17 -14.50 -16.82
CA GLU A 104 3.47 -13.55 -15.75
C GLU A 104 3.01 -14.08 -14.39
N THR A 105 1.76 -14.56 -14.30
CA THR A 105 1.22 -15.15 -13.07
C THR A 105 2.04 -16.37 -12.64
N GLN A 106 2.41 -17.22 -13.60
CA GLN A 106 3.27 -18.37 -13.36
C GLN A 106 4.63 -17.94 -12.79
N LEU A 107 5.29 -16.95 -13.39
CA LEU A 107 6.58 -16.44 -12.93
C LEU A 107 6.47 -15.87 -11.50
N ILE A 108 5.43 -15.07 -11.22
CA ILE A 108 5.19 -14.50 -9.89
C ILE A 108 5.07 -15.60 -8.83
N LEU A 109 4.29 -16.66 -9.11
CA LEU A 109 4.11 -17.77 -8.18
C LEU A 109 5.43 -18.51 -7.93
N MET A 110 6.19 -18.79 -9.00
CA MET A 110 7.48 -19.48 -8.88
C MET A 110 8.51 -18.67 -8.09
N LEU A 111 8.59 -17.36 -8.31
CA LEU A 111 9.53 -16.48 -7.60
C LEU A 111 9.11 -16.23 -6.14
N LYS A 112 7.83 -16.32 -5.82
CA LYS A 112 7.34 -16.33 -4.43
C LYS A 112 7.69 -17.61 -3.69
N GLU A 113 7.72 -18.74 -4.38
CA GLU A 113 8.07 -20.04 -3.80
C GLU A 113 9.58 -20.18 -3.61
N LYS A 114 10.37 -19.78 -4.60
CA LYS A 114 11.83 -19.91 -4.57
C LYS A 114 12.51 -18.80 -5.36
N ALA A 115 13.45 -18.12 -4.71
CA ALA A 115 14.29 -17.12 -5.35
C ALA A 115 15.06 -17.72 -6.54
N ALA A 116 15.10 -16.99 -7.64
CA ALA A 116 15.88 -17.31 -8.84
C ALA A 116 16.84 -16.13 -9.14
N PRO A 117 18.07 -16.15 -8.60
CA PRO A 117 19.01 -15.03 -8.71
C PRO A 117 19.31 -14.62 -10.15
N ASP A 118 19.38 -15.59 -11.06
CA ASP A 118 19.55 -15.41 -12.50
C ASP A 118 18.43 -14.57 -13.14
N VAL A 119 17.18 -14.77 -12.73
CA VAL A 119 16.05 -13.94 -13.19
C VAL A 119 16.18 -12.51 -12.66
N TYR A 120 16.53 -12.34 -11.38
CA TYR A 120 16.70 -11.01 -10.80
C TYR A 120 17.88 -10.24 -11.40
N ASP A 121 18.97 -10.92 -11.74
CA ASP A 121 20.12 -10.33 -12.43
C ASP A 121 19.76 -9.85 -13.83
N GLU A 122 18.96 -10.61 -14.58
CA GLU A 122 18.45 -10.16 -15.88
C GLU A 122 17.49 -8.97 -15.73
N ILE A 123 16.62 -8.95 -14.71
CA ILE A 123 15.76 -7.79 -14.42
C ILE A 123 16.60 -6.54 -14.13
N ARG A 124 17.66 -6.64 -13.31
CA ARG A 124 18.57 -5.52 -13.04
C ARG A 124 19.19 -4.98 -14.32
N LYS A 125 19.73 -5.86 -15.17
CA LYS A 125 20.32 -5.46 -16.45
C LYS A 125 19.32 -4.68 -17.30
N LEU A 126 18.09 -5.20 -17.44
CA LEU A 126 17.05 -4.55 -18.23
C LEU A 126 16.60 -3.19 -17.65
N LEU A 127 16.58 -3.04 -16.33
CA LEU A 127 16.25 -1.77 -15.67
C LEU A 127 17.36 -0.72 -15.83
N GLN A 128 18.61 -1.16 -15.94
CA GLN A 128 19.79 -0.29 -16.10
C GLN A 128 20.10 0.08 -17.56
N LEU A 129 19.44 -0.54 -18.53
CA LEU A 129 19.58 -0.15 -19.93
C LEU A 129 19.18 1.32 -20.09
N GLY A 130 20.01 2.08 -20.82
CA GLY A 130 19.77 3.50 -21.05
C GLY A 130 18.47 3.75 -21.84
N PRO A 131 18.03 5.02 -21.95
CA PRO A 131 16.77 5.39 -22.61
C PRO A 131 16.69 4.98 -24.10
N ASN A 132 17.82 4.62 -24.71
CA ASN A 132 17.89 4.11 -26.08
C ASN A 132 17.76 2.57 -26.17
N ASP A 133 17.98 1.85 -25.07
CA ASP A 133 18.14 0.40 -25.04
C ASP A 133 17.02 -0.29 -24.23
N ALA A 134 16.46 0.37 -23.21
CA ALA A 134 15.19 0.00 -22.59
C ALA A 134 14.13 1.06 -22.87
N SER A 135 12.95 0.60 -23.27
CA SER A 135 11.79 1.50 -23.36
C SER A 135 11.26 1.82 -21.95
N ASP A 136 10.75 3.03 -21.73
CA ASP A 136 10.03 3.41 -20.50
C ASP A 136 8.98 2.36 -20.11
N ARG A 137 8.29 1.82 -21.13
CA ARG A 137 7.30 0.74 -20.96
C ARG A 137 7.90 -0.54 -20.38
N THR A 138 9.14 -0.87 -20.75
CA THR A 138 9.87 -2.01 -20.16
C THR A 138 10.18 -1.73 -18.70
N GLN A 139 10.66 -0.54 -18.37
CA GLN A 139 10.96 -0.16 -16.98
C GLN A 139 9.69 -0.17 -16.11
N GLU A 140 8.60 0.44 -16.58
CA GLU A 140 7.29 0.43 -15.93
C GLU A 140 6.79 -1.00 -15.65
N TYR A 141 6.91 -1.87 -16.64
CA TYR A 141 6.52 -3.27 -16.51
C TYR A 141 7.34 -3.98 -15.42
N LEU A 142 8.67 -3.85 -15.46
CA LEU A 142 9.57 -4.53 -14.53
C LEU A 142 9.39 -4.04 -13.09
N LEU A 143 9.24 -2.73 -12.88
CA LEU A 143 8.94 -2.17 -11.55
C LEU A 143 7.62 -2.72 -11.00
N SER A 144 6.58 -2.78 -11.84
CA SER A 144 5.28 -3.36 -11.47
C SER A 144 5.37 -4.85 -11.14
N LEU A 145 6.14 -5.60 -11.93
CA LEU A 145 6.37 -7.03 -11.74
C LEU A 145 7.08 -7.31 -10.42
N LEU A 146 8.17 -6.59 -10.12
CA LEU A 146 8.91 -6.73 -8.86
C LEU A 146 8.03 -6.46 -7.64
N ALA A 147 7.17 -5.45 -7.70
CA ALA A 147 6.19 -5.16 -6.65
C ALA A 147 5.01 -6.16 -6.62
N ALA A 148 4.75 -6.91 -7.69
CA ALA A 148 3.77 -7.99 -7.70
C ALA A 148 4.33 -9.30 -7.12
N ILE A 149 5.61 -9.56 -7.35
CA ILE A 149 6.37 -10.66 -6.72
C ILE A 149 6.42 -10.44 -5.20
N ASN A 150 6.74 -9.23 -4.74
CA ASN A 150 6.70 -8.83 -3.32
C ASN A 150 7.39 -9.84 -2.37
N THR A 151 8.57 -10.31 -2.76
CA THR A 151 9.50 -11.06 -1.89
C THR A 151 10.63 -10.13 -1.45
N PRO A 152 11.38 -10.44 -0.38
CA PRO A 152 12.53 -9.63 0.01
C PRO A 152 13.51 -9.38 -1.14
N GLU A 153 13.78 -10.39 -1.96
CA GLU A 153 14.69 -10.30 -3.12
C GLU A 153 14.13 -9.37 -4.21
N SER A 154 12.84 -9.48 -4.54
CA SER A 154 12.23 -8.63 -5.57
C SER A 154 12.12 -7.17 -5.10
N VAL A 155 11.86 -6.96 -3.82
CA VAL A 155 11.84 -5.62 -3.20
C VAL A 155 13.23 -5.01 -3.19
N ALA A 156 14.27 -5.77 -2.86
CA ALA A 156 15.64 -5.28 -2.92
C ALA A 156 16.04 -4.84 -4.34
N VAL A 157 15.71 -5.65 -5.36
CA VAL A 157 15.94 -5.28 -6.77
C VAL A 157 15.17 -4.01 -7.16
N LEU A 158 13.92 -3.89 -6.72
CA LEU A 158 13.12 -2.69 -6.99
C LEU A 158 13.76 -1.45 -6.38
N LEU A 159 14.16 -1.50 -5.11
CA LEU A 159 14.72 -0.35 -4.39
C LEU A 159 16.10 0.06 -4.93
N ASP A 160 16.93 -0.92 -5.31
CA ASP A 160 18.22 -0.70 -6.01
C ASP A 160 18.01 0.02 -7.35
N ALA A 161 17.01 -0.40 -8.13
CA ALA A 161 16.69 0.26 -9.39
C ALA A 161 16.33 1.74 -9.21
N LEU A 162 15.60 2.12 -8.14
CA LEU A 162 15.23 3.52 -7.87
C LEU A 162 16.43 4.45 -7.66
N GLN A 163 17.59 3.91 -7.28
CA GLN A 163 18.83 4.68 -7.15
C GLN A 163 19.47 4.98 -8.51
N THR A 164 19.24 4.11 -9.50
CA THR A 164 19.97 4.08 -10.77
C THR A 164 19.13 4.53 -11.97
N LEU A 165 17.80 4.66 -11.82
CA LEU A 165 16.90 5.17 -12.86
C LEU A 165 17.28 6.61 -13.26
N SER A 166 17.92 6.74 -14.41
CA SER A 166 18.34 8.03 -14.97
C SER A 166 17.27 8.60 -15.89
N ASN A 167 16.80 9.82 -15.59
CA ASN A 167 15.78 10.55 -16.37
C ASN A 167 14.51 9.75 -16.71
N PRO A 168 13.85 9.12 -15.72
CA PRO A 168 12.62 8.37 -15.98
C PRO A 168 11.51 9.28 -16.51
N SER A 169 10.67 8.74 -17.39
CA SER A 169 9.46 9.44 -17.83
C SER A 169 8.48 9.66 -16.66
N SER A 170 7.53 10.58 -16.82
CA SER A 170 6.49 10.82 -15.81
C SER A 170 5.68 9.56 -15.48
N ASP A 171 5.42 8.71 -16.48
CA ASP A 171 4.69 7.47 -16.32
C ASP A 171 5.53 6.44 -15.53
N THR A 172 6.83 6.34 -15.82
CA THR A 172 7.78 5.52 -15.05
C THR A 172 7.88 5.99 -13.60
N VAL A 173 7.95 7.31 -13.35
CA VAL A 173 7.93 7.87 -11.99
C VAL A 173 6.64 7.49 -11.26
N TYR A 174 5.49 7.60 -11.92
CA TYR A 174 4.20 7.23 -11.34
C TYR A 174 4.15 5.74 -10.96
N VAL A 175 4.60 4.86 -11.86
CA VAL A 175 4.63 3.41 -11.64
C VAL A 175 5.60 3.03 -10.51
N ALA A 176 6.79 3.64 -10.47
CA ALA A 176 7.74 3.45 -9.37
C ALA A 176 7.11 3.79 -8.01
N LYS A 177 6.49 4.97 -7.88
CA LYS A 177 5.81 5.39 -6.64
C LYS A 177 4.67 4.44 -6.25
N LYS A 178 3.87 3.99 -7.22
CA LYS A 178 2.82 2.99 -6.97
C LYS A 178 3.37 1.65 -6.53
N SER A 179 4.51 1.25 -7.07
CA SER A 179 5.20 0.01 -6.72
C SER A 179 5.75 0.08 -5.29
N ILE A 180 6.36 1.20 -4.89
CA ILE A 180 6.76 1.47 -3.49
C ILE A 180 5.55 1.40 -2.55
N GLN A 181 4.44 2.05 -2.91
CA GLN A 181 3.20 2.03 -2.12
C GLN A 181 2.62 0.62 -1.96
N LYS A 182 2.82 -0.26 -2.96
CA LYS A 182 2.35 -1.65 -2.91
C LYS A 182 3.19 -2.49 -1.96
N ILE A 183 4.53 -2.43 -2.07
CA ILE A 183 5.43 -3.19 -1.19
C ILE A 183 5.34 -2.69 0.26
N SER A 184 5.06 -1.40 0.45
CA SER A 184 4.86 -0.78 1.76
C SER A 184 3.54 -1.18 2.45
N LYS A 185 2.75 -2.10 1.88
CA LYS A 185 1.62 -2.70 2.60
C LYS A 185 2.05 -3.86 3.49
N ASP A 186 3.26 -4.38 3.30
CA ASP A 186 3.81 -5.47 4.08
C ASP A 186 4.93 -4.96 5.00
N ALA A 187 4.72 -5.09 6.31
CA ALA A 187 5.68 -4.67 7.33
C ALA A 187 7.00 -5.45 7.28
N ASN A 188 7.03 -6.62 6.61
CA ASN A 188 8.26 -7.41 6.43
C ASN A 188 9.32 -6.68 5.59
N HIS A 189 8.94 -5.66 4.83
CA HIS A 189 9.86 -4.90 3.98
C HIS A 189 10.40 -3.63 4.64
N THR A 190 9.97 -3.28 5.86
CA THR A 190 10.38 -2.03 6.53
C THR A 190 11.90 -1.92 6.70
N SER A 191 12.61 -3.03 6.97
CA SER A 191 14.09 -2.99 7.03
C SER A 191 14.71 -2.61 5.70
N LEU A 192 14.26 -3.19 4.59
CA LEU A 192 14.76 -2.87 3.25
C LEU A 192 14.45 -1.42 2.86
N LEU A 193 13.27 -0.92 3.25
CA LEU A 193 12.91 0.49 3.04
C LEU A 193 13.83 1.44 3.83
N LYS A 194 14.21 1.08 5.06
CA LYS A 194 15.17 1.86 5.86
C LYS A 194 16.55 1.88 5.23
N ASP A 195 17.06 0.72 4.81
CA ASP A 195 18.36 0.61 4.14
C ASP A 195 18.36 1.48 2.86
N SER A 196 17.31 1.36 2.05
CA SER A 196 17.12 2.19 0.85
C SER A 196 17.02 3.69 1.16
N PHE A 197 16.34 4.10 2.24
CA PHE A 197 16.28 5.51 2.64
C PHE A 197 17.67 6.08 2.99
N VAL A 198 18.51 5.28 3.63
CA VAL A 198 19.90 5.66 3.95
C VAL A 198 20.72 5.82 2.68
N GLU A 199 20.57 4.90 1.73
CA GLU A 199 21.35 4.87 0.47
C GLU A 199 20.89 5.91 -0.57
N LEU A 200 19.59 6.19 -0.68
CA LEU A 200 19.06 7.14 -1.66
C LEU A 200 19.60 8.54 -1.43
N GLU A 201 19.97 9.24 -2.49
CA GLU A 201 20.33 10.66 -2.41
C GLU A 201 19.15 11.51 -1.92
N ALA A 202 19.47 12.61 -1.24
CA ALA A 202 18.46 13.39 -0.53
C ALA A 202 17.50 14.17 -1.45
N ASP A 203 17.86 14.34 -2.72
CA ASP A 203 17.04 14.92 -3.80
C ASP A 203 16.39 13.84 -4.70
N ASN A 204 16.57 12.55 -4.39
CA ASN A 204 15.96 11.47 -5.14
C ASN A 204 14.43 11.56 -5.13
N LEU A 205 13.80 11.39 -6.31
CA LEU A 205 12.37 11.55 -6.53
C LEU A 205 11.47 10.62 -5.69
N TYR A 206 12.04 9.54 -5.16
CA TYR A 206 11.34 8.45 -4.49
C TYR A 206 11.55 8.42 -2.98
N ILE A 207 12.49 9.21 -2.43
CA ILE A 207 12.85 9.16 -1.01
C ILE A 207 11.65 9.44 -0.09
N GLY A 208 10.74 10.32 -0.52
CA GLY A 208 9.50 10.60 0.19
C GLY A 208 8.57 9.39 0.26
N ASP A 209 8.37 8.67 -0.85
CA ASP A 209 7.52 7.48 -0.89
C ASP A 209 8.11 6.32 -0.06
N VAL A 210 9.44 6.19 -0.03
CA VAL A 210 10.15 5.22 0.83
C VAL A 210 9.94 5.56 2.31
N ALA A 211 10.15 6.82 2.73
CA ALA A 211 9.94 7.24 4.11
C ALA A 211 8.49 7.05 4.57
N GLN A 212 7.52 7.34 3.69
CA GLN A 212 6.11 7.05 3.94
C GLN A 212 5.85 5.55 4.16
N GLY A 213 6.53 4.69 3.41
CA GLY A 213 6.43 3.25 3.58
C GLY A 213 6.92 2.76 4.95
N ILE A 214 8.03 3.33 5.44
CA ILE A 214 8.56 3.08 6.78
C ILE A 214 7.54 3.51 7.84
N ALA A 215 7.02 4.74 7.75
CA ALA A 215 6.07 5.28 8.72
C ALA A 215 4.77 4.47 8.81
N LYS A 216 4.22 4.01 7.68
CA LYS A 216 2.95 3.25 7.64
C LYS A 216 2.97 1.91 8.38
N ASN A 217 4.13 1.31 8.56
CA ASN A 217 4.30 0.03 9.26
C ASN A 217 5.23 0.14 10.46
N ALA A 218 5.44 1.36 10.97
CA ALA A 218 6.46 1.61 11.95
C ALA A 218 6.24 0.78 13.23
N SER A 219 7.28 0.04 13.61
CA SER A 219 7.49 -0.39 14.99
C SER A 219 8.09 0.77 15.81
N VAL A 220 8.26 0.55 17.12
CA VAL A 220 8.94 1.53 17.98
C VAL A 220 10.34 1.88 17.45
N ARG A 221 11.10 0.87 17.00
CA ARG A 221 12.45 1.08 16.45
C ARG A 221 12.46 1.84 15.12
N ASP A 222 11.38 1.74 14.34
CA ASP A 222 11.25 2.45 13.07
C ASP A 222 10.85 3.90 13.29
N LEU A 223 10.02 4.17 14.31
CA LEU A 223 9.76 5.52 14.77
C LEU A 223 11.05 6.18 15.29
N GLU A 224 11.83 5.49 16.12
CA GLU A 224 13.14 5.97 16.59
C GLU A 224 14.05 6.33 15.41
N PHE A 225 14.15 5.46 14.41
CA PHE A 225 14.89 5.74 13.18
C PHE A 225 14.41 7.03 12.48
N LEU A 226 13.09 7.21 12.30
CA LEU A 226 12.56 8.42 11.66
C LEU A 226 12.82 9.68 12.50
N ILE A 227 12.77 9.58 13.83
CA ILE A 227 13.11 10.68 14.74
C ILE A 227 14.59 11.05 14.63
N ASP A 228 15.47 10.05 14.58
CA ASP A 228 16.91 10.28 14.44
C ASP A 228 17.22 10.95 13.11
N MET A 229 16.60 10.49 12.01
CA MET A 229 16.71 11.13 10.70
C MET A 229 16.15 12.57 10.72
N ALA A 230 15.03 12.81 11.39
CA ALA A 230 14.43 14.14 11.53
C ALA A 230 15.33 15.14 12.28
N LYS A 231 16.19 14.66 13.18
CA LYS A 231 17.15 15.48 13.93
C LYS A 231 18.45 15.79 13.16
N THR A 232 18.69 15.13 12.03
CA THR A 232 19.88 15.41 11.20
C THR A 232 19.75 16.76 10.49
N ASP A 233 20.87 17.38 10.16
CA ASP A 233 20.88 18.55 9.28
C ASP A 233 20.78 18.09 7.82
N GLY A 234 19.76 18.55 7.09
CA GLY A 234 19.67 18.34 5.64
C GLY A 234 18.26 18.09 5.09
N SER A 235 18.18 17.83 3.80
CA SER A 235 16.91 17.55 3.10
C SER A 235 16.25 16.26 3.56
N LYS A 236 17.01 15.23 3.97
CA LYS A 236 16.45 13.99 4.53
C LYS A 236 15.69 14.21 5.84
N SER A 237 16.08 15.19 6.66
CA SER A 237 15.34 15.54 7.88
C SER A 237 13.92 16.01 7.56
N LYS A 238 13.75 16.87 6.55
CA LYS A 238 12.42 17.33 6.12
C LYS A 238 11.55 16.17 5.62
N VAL A 239 12.16 15.23 4.90
CA VAL A 239 11.47 14.02 4.43
C VAL A 239 11.02 13.17 5.62
N ALA A 240 11.90 12.92 6.59
CA ALA A 240 11.59 12.16 7.79
C ALA A 240 10.46 12.83 8.61
N LEU A 241 10.55 14.13 8.88
CA LEU A 241 9.50 14.90 9.55
C LEU A 241 8.15 14.79 8.83
N SER A 242 8.16 14.97 7.51
CA SER A 242 6.94 14.89 6.69
C SER A 242 6.35 13.47 6.66
N SER A 243 7.16 12.44 6.90
CA SER A 243 6.70 11.05 6.88
C SER A 243 5.97 10.65 8.17
N LEU A 244 6.25 11.30 9.30
CA LEU A 244 5.63 10.98 10.59
C LEU A 244 4.09 11.07 10.54
N GLN A 245 3.54 11.96 9.70
CA GLN A 245 2.10 12.09 9.50
C GLN A 245 1.41 10.81 8.98
N TYR A 246 2.17 9.85 8.45
CA TYR A 246 1.66 8.57 7.94
C TYR A 246 1.74 7.44 8.97
N LEU A 247 2.17 7.71 10.19
CA LEU A 247 2.09 6.76 11.31
C LEU A 247 0.61 6.45 11.60
N ASN A 248 0.27 5.16 11.64
CA ASN A 248 -1.10 4.68 11.86
C ASN A 248 -1.22 3.73 13.07
N ASN A 249 -0.08 3.34 13.67
CA ASN A 249 -0.01 2.38 14.77
C ASN A 249 -0.16 3.09 16.11
N GLU A 250 -1.32 2.96 16.74
CA GLU A 250 -1.65 3.60 18.02
C GLU A 250 -0.74 3.17 19.18
N ARG A 251 -0.08 2.01 19.07
CA ARG A 251 0.92 1.59 20.08
C ARG A 251 2.11 2.54 20.17
N LEU A 252 2.30 3.43 19.19
CA LEU A 252 3.35 4.44 19.18
C LEU A 252 2.97 5.74 19.89
N VAL A 253 1.71 5.91 20.31
CA VAL A 253 1.25 7.13 21.01
C VAL A 253 2.14 7.46 22.23
N PRO A 254 2.49 6.52 23.13
CA PRO A 254 3.36 6.83 24.27
C PRO A 254 4.75 7.33 23.85
N ASN A 255 5.31 6.80 22.76
CA ASN A 255 6.59 7.23 22.23
C ASN A 255 6.50 8.65 21.63
N LEU A 256 5.43 8.96 20.91
CA LEU A 256 5.18 10.31 20.39
C LEU A 256 4.98 11.33 21.52
N GLN A 257 4.28 10.96 22.60
CA GLN A 257 4.15 11.80 23.79
C GLN A 257 5.50 12.07 24.43
N GLN A 258 6.35 11.04 24.58
CA GLN A 258 7.71 11.23 25.09
C GLN A 258 8.51 12.21 24.22
N VAL A 259 8.38 12.15 22.89
CA VAL A 259 9.01 13.12 21.99
C VAL A 259 8.47 14.53 22.23
N ILE A 260 7.16 14.69 22.37
CA ILE A 260 6.52 15.99 22.63
C ILE A 260 7.05 16.58 23.95
N ASP A 261 7.09 15.78 25.01
CA ASP A 261 7.48 16.21 26.36
C ASP A 261 8.98 16.49 26.49
N SER A 262 9.81 15.83 25.68
CA SER A 262 11.29 15.90 25.80
C SER A 262 11.94 16.93 24.88
N ASN A 263 11.18 17.65 24.05
CA ASN A 263 11.71 18.59 23.07
C ASN A 263 11.10 19.99 23.25
N ALA A 264 11.76 21.01 22.71
CA ALA A 264 11.23 22.38 22.76
C ALA A 264 9.87 22.44 22.03
N ALA A 265 8.88 23.11 22.65
CA ALA A 265 7.51 23.19 22.15
C ALA A 265 7.44 23.68 20.68
N GLU A 266 8.30 24.65 20.33
CA GLU A 266 8.38 25.26 18.99
C GLU A 266 9.15 24.43 17.96
N SER A 267 9.65 23.24 18.34
CA SER A 267 10.45 22.43 17.41
C SER A 267 9.57 21.79 16.34
N GLN A 268 10.11 21.67 15.13
CA GLN A 268 9.44 20.98 14.02
C GLN A 268 9.12 19.52 14.35
N LEU A 269 9.92 18.88 15.20
CA LEU A 269 9.70 17.51 15.64
C LEU A 269 8.47 17.40 16.55
N VAL A 270 8.27 18.35 17.47
CA VAL A 270 7.05 18.42 18.30
C VAL A 270 5.83 18.66 17.42
N ALA A 271 5.90 19.63 16.50
CA ALA A 271 4.81 19.91 15.57
C ALA A 271 4.47 18.69 14.70
N ALA A 272 5.47 17.98 14.16
CA ALA A 272 5.26 16.77 13.37
C ALA A 272 4.65 15.63 14.23
N SER A 273 5.08 15.47 15.47
CA SER A 273 4.54 14.46 16.39
C SER A 273 3.08 14.72 16.76
N LEU A 274 2.71 15.98 17.02
CA LEU A 274 1.33 16.39 17.26
C LEU A 274 0.45 16.16 16.02
N ASN A 275 0.93 16.54 14.83
CA ASN A 275 0.23 16.24 13.57
C ASN A 275 0.09 14.73 13.34
N SER A 276 1.04 13.91 13.80
CA SER A 276 0.95 12.45 13.72
C SER A 276 -0.17 11.92 14.61
N LEU A 277 -0.25 12.38 15.87
CA LEU A 277 -1.37 12.05 16.76
C LEU A 277 -2.72 12.49 16.15
N ALA A 278 -2.78 13.68 15.55
CA ALA A 278 -3.98 14.18 14.90
C ALA A 278 -4.37 13.33 13.67
N ASN A 279 -3.39 12.88 12.88
CA ASN A 279 -3.67 11.99 11.74
C ASN A 279 -4.10 10.58 12.17
N MET A 280 -3.60 10.08 13.30
CA MET A 280 -4.06 8.80 13.85
C MET A 280 -5.55 8.87 14.21
N GLY A 281 -6.00 9.95 14.87
CA GLY A 281 -7.41 10.21 15.23
C GLY A 281 -8.05 9.18 16.19
N GLN A 282 -7.34 8.12 16.55
CA GLN A 282 -7.83 7.07 17.45
C GLN A 282 -7.90 7.58 18.90
N TYR A 283 -8.57 6.82 19.77
CA TYR A 283 -8.97 7.31 21.08
C TYR A 283 -7.75 7.72 21.94
N GLU A 284 -6.69 6.90 21.96
CA GLU A 284 -5.51 7.16 22.77
C GLU A 284 -4.72 8.36 22.24
N ALA A 285 -4.63 8.51 20.92
CA ALA A 285 -4.04 9.68 20.29
C ALA A 285 -4.84 10.96 20.59
N GLY A 286 -6.17 10.87 20.58
CA GLY A 286 -7.07 11.95 20.96
C GLY A 286 -6.93 12.36 22.43
N VAL A 287 -6.83 11.39 23.34
CA VAL A 287 -6.56 11.63 24.76
C VAL A 287 -5.22 12.36 24.94
N ALA A 288 -4.17 11.93 24.21
CA ALA A 288 -2.87 12.58 24.24
C ALA A 288 -2.95 14.04 23.76
N LEU A 289 -3.65 14.30 22.66
CA LEU A 289 -3.86 15.65 22.15
C LEU A 289 -4.61 16.54 23.14
N ILE A 290 -5.71 16.06 23.74
CA ILE A 290 -6.49 16.84 24.72
C ILE A 290 -5.64 17.19 25.94
N LYS A 291 -4.84 16.24 26.43
CA LYS A 291 -3.91 16.48 27.56
C LYS A 291 -2.84 17.52 27.21
N TRP A 292 -2.27 17.45 26.01
CA TRP A 292 -1.32 18.44 25.55
C TRP A 292 -1.97 19.83 25.42
N SER A 293 -3.15 19.89 24.79
CA SER A 293 -3.95 21.12 24.63
C SER A 293 -4.30 21.78 25.96
N ALA A 294 -4.55 20.99 27.01
CA ALA A 294 -4.87 21.52 28.34
C ALA A 294 -3.76 22.40 28.94
N ASN A 295 -2.52 22.22 28.51
CA ASN A 295 -1.37 22.99 28.97
C ASN A 295 -1.03 24.18 28.06
N GLN A 296 -1.82 24.44 27.01
CA GLN A 296 -1.54 25.52 26.06
C GLN A 296 -2.22 26.82 26.47
N ASP A 297 -1.60 27.93 26.11
CA ASP A 297 -2.14 29.28 26.28
C ASP A 297 -3.04 29.66 25.10
N ALA A 298 -3.77 30.77 25.24
CA ALA A 298 -4.67 31.28 24.20
C ALA A 298 -3.94 31.63 22.88
N SER A 299 -2.62 31.88 22.92
CA SER A 299 -1.79 32.09 21.71
C SER A 299 -1.78 30.88 20.77
N ASP A 300 -1.94 29.68 21.30
CA ASP A 300 -1.86 28.42 20.54
C ASP A 300 -3.21 27.91 20.05
N LEU A 301 -4.30 28.66 20.32
CA LEU A 301 -5.67 28.27 20.04
C LEU A 301 -5.88 27.86 18.58
N ALA A 302 -5.27 28.57 17.63
CA ALA A 302 -5.37 28.25 16.21
C ALA A 302 -4.77 26.87 15.89
N PHE A 303 -3.62 26.55 16.49
CA PHE A 303 -2.95 25.28 16.27
C PHE A 303 -3.69 24.13 16.98
N VAL A 304 -4.17 24.34 18.21
CA VAL A 304 -5.04 23.38 18.90
C VAL A 304 -6.29 23.08 18.06
N ARG A 305 -6.98 24.11 17.57
CA ARG A 305 -8.15 23.95 16.71
C ARG A 305 -7.81 23.10 15.48
N GLN A 306 -6.71 23.39 14.79
CA GLN A 306 -6.27 22.61 13.63
C GLN A 306 -6.09 21.12 13.99
N LEU A 307 -5.33 20.82 15.04
CA LEU A 307 -5.04 19.44 15.44
C LEU A 307 -6.30 18.66 15.83
N ILE A 308 -7.19 19.28 16.61
CA ILE A 308 -8.40 18.64 17.11
C ILE A 308 -9.43 18.45 15.99
N SER A 309 -9.65 19.45 15.14
CA SER A 309 -10.51 19.31 13.96
C SER A 309 -9.99 18.24 12.99
N GLN A 310 -8.68 18.18 12.78
CA GLN A 310 -8.07 17.14 11.97
C GLN A 310 -8.31 15.75 12.58
N ALA A 311 -8.07 15.57 13.88
CA ALA A 311 -8.29 14.31 14.58
C ALA A 311 -9.76 13.85 14.52
N GLU A 312 -10.69 14.78 14.71
CA GLU A 312 -12.14 14.54 14.64
C GLU A 312 -12.54 14.04 13.25
N SER A 313 -12.11 14.74 12.20
CA SER A 313 -12.42 14.36 10.80
C SER A 313 -11.87 12.98 10.39
N ARG A 314 -10.88 12.45 11.12
CA ARG A 314 -10.25 11.16 10.83
C ARG A 314 -10.98 9.98 11.45
N SER A 315 -11.61 10.15 12.61
CA SER A 315 -12.16 9.03 13.36
C SER A 315 -13.20 9.48 14.39
N PRO A 316 -14.38 8.83 14.41
CA PRO A 316 -15.38 9.04 15.47
C PRO A 316 -14.87 8.73 16.89
N SER A 317 -13.75 8.00 17.01
CA SER A 317 -13.13 7.70 18.31
C SER A 317 -12.60 8.96 18.99
N MET A 318 -12.26 10.00 18.22
CA MET A 318 -11.86 11.30 18.75
C MET A 318 -12.99 11.96 19.54
N SER A 319 -14.23 11.94 19.04
CA SER A 319 -15.40 12.51 19.74
C SER A 319 -15.61 11.84 21.10
N ARG A 320 -15.40 10.52 21.17
CA ARG A 320 -15.41 9.77 22.44
C ARG A 320 -14.25 10.16 23.36
N ALA A 321 -13.05 10.44 22.82
CA ALA A 321 -11.93 10.92 23.62
C ALA A 321 -12.25 12.28 24.24
N ILE A 322 -12.84 13.19 23.46
CA ILE A 322 -13.30 14.51 23.93
C ILE A 322 -14.32 14.34 25.06
N GLU A 323 -15.41 13.60 24.82
CA GLU A 323 -16.46 13.35 25.82
C GLU A 323 -15.92 12.83 27.16
N LYS A 324 -14.99 11.87 27.10
CA LYS A 324 -14.50 11.18 28.30
C LYS A 324 -13.38 11.89 29.03
N THR A 325 -12.70 12.84 28.38
CA THR A 325 -11.42 13.38 28.88
C THR A 325 -11.47 14.88 29.10
N LEU A 326 -12.20 15.63 28.26
CA LEU A 326 -12.14 17.08 28.23
C LEU A 326 -12.42 17.72 29.60
N HIS A 327 -13.55 17.37 30.21
CA HIS A 327 -13.94 17.93 31.51
C HIS A 327 -13.15 17.36 32.71
N LYS A 328 -12.27 16.38 32.49
CA LYS A 328 -11.37 15.83 33.52
C LYS A 328 -10.02 16.53 33.55
N GLN A 329 -9.68 17.30 32.52
CA GLN A 329 -8.43 18.07 32.48
C GLN A 329 -8.66 19.48 33.04
N ALA A 330 -7.68 19.98 33.77
CA ALA A 330 -7.59 21.40 34.12
C ALA A 330 -6.89 22.12 32.97
N PHE A 331 -7.57 23.10 32.36
CA PHE A 331 -7.02 23.88 31.26
C PHE A 331 -6.36 25.16 31.78
N VAL A 332 -5.19 25.48 31.24
CA VAL A 332 -4.52 26.77 31.47
C VAL A 332 -5.34 27.91 30.86
N SER A 333 -5.79 27.74 29.62
CA SER A 333 -6.69 28.69 28.92
C SER A 333 -8.12 28.12 28.80
N PRO A 334 -9.14 28.83 29.35
CA PRO A 334 -10.55 28.49 29.11
C PRO A 334 -10.93 28.50 27.63
N GLU A 335 -10.38 29.42 26.84
CA GLU A 335 -10.66 29.55 25.40
C GLU A 335 -10.22 28.30 24.62
N VAL A 336 -9.10 27.68 25.01
CA VAL A 336 -8.63 26.41 24.43
C VAL A 336 -9.60 25.27 24.76
N LYS A 337 -10.20 25.25 25.95
CA LYS A 337 -11.23 24.26 26.29
C LYS A 337 -12.49 24.47 25.46
N GLU A 338 -12.97 25.71 25.38
CA GLU A 338 -14.19 26.09 24.65
C GLU A 338 -14.09 25.75 23.17
N VAL A 339 -12.93 25.95 22.52
CA VAL A 339 -12.77 25.61 21.10
C VAL A 339 -12.88 24.09 20.87
N ILE A 340 -12.40 23.26 21.80
CA ILE A 340 -12.53 21.81 21.71
C ILE A 340 -13.99 21.38 21.92
N GLU A 341 -14.70 22.01 22.86
CA GLU A 341 -16.15 21.78 23.07
C GLU A 341 -16.96 22.13 21.82
N LEU A 342 -16.63 23.26 21.18
CA LEU A 342 -17.30 23.69 19.96
C LEU A 342 -17.11 22.69 18.81
N ILE A 343 -15.87 22.24 18.56
CA ILE A 343 -15.59 21.22 17.52
C ILE A 343 -16.39 19.94 17.79
N TYR A 344 -16.44 19.50 19.06
CA TYR A 344 -17.20 18.30 19.43
C TYR A 344 -18.70 18.46 19.23
N ASN A 345 -19.27 19.63 19.54
CA ASN A 345 -20.69 19.89 19.33
C ASN A 345 -21.05 20.00 17.84
N ASP A 346 -20.17 20.56 17.02
CA ASP A 346 -20.36 20.65 15.57
C ASP A 346 -20.29 19.27 14.87
N SER A 347 -19.64 18.29 15.50
CA SER A 347 -19.52 16.91 14.98
C SER A 347 -20.70 15.99 15.27
N LYS A 348 -21.68 16.43 16.06
CA LYS A 348 -22.86 15.63 16.47
C LYS A 348 -24.04 15.78 15.52
#